data_AF-V9IA76-F1
#
_entry.id   AF-V9IA76-F1
#
_cell.length_a   1.000
_cell.length_b   1.000
_cell.length_c   1.000
_cell.angle_alpha   90.00
_cell.angle_beta   90.00
_cell.angle_gamma   90.00
#
_symmetry.space_group_name_H-M   'P 1'
#
loop_
_entity.id
_entity.type
_entity.pdbx_description
1 polymer ?
#
loop_
_entity_poly.entity_id
_entity_poly.type
_entity_poly.pdbx_seq_one_letter_code
_entity_poly.pdbx_strand_id
1 'polypeptide(L)'
;MSNTVTSIIIETRIYDGQKPGTSGLRKAVQVFMQEHYTENFIQAILQALGDKLFGSTLVVGGDGRYYVKEAVEKIIKIAAANGVKKINNWSKWYTFNSSCIYYNKKI
;
A
#
# COMPACT_ATOMS: atom_id res chain seq x y z
N MET A 1 7.09 -22.95 13.12
CA MET A 1 7.67 -21.80 13.84
C MET A 1 6.67 -20.68 13.78
N SER A 2 6.04 -20.34 14.91
CA SER A 2 5.14 -19.19 15.01
C SER A 2 6.00 -17.93 15.11
N ASN A 3 6.22 -17.24 13.99
CA ASN A 3 6.86 -15.94 14.01
C ASN A 3 5.83 -14.93 14.51
N THR A 4 5.96 -14.51 15.77
CA THR A 4 5.12 -13.45 16.35
C THR A 4 5.49 -12.12 15.69
N VAL A 5 4.59 -11.57 14.88
CA VAL A 5 4.76 -10.25 14.27
C VAL A 5 4.14 -9.21 15.20
N THR A 6 4.93 -8.24 15.64
CA THR A 6 4.46 -7.10 16.46
C THR A 6 4.22 -5.88 15.59
N SER A 7 3.11 -5.18 15.84
CA SER A 7 2.82 -3.88 15.22
C SER A 7 3.41 -2.76 16.08
N ILE A 8 4.15 -1.84 15.46
CA ILE A 8 4.66 -0.63 16.10
C ILE A 8 4.01 0.61 15.49
N ILE A 9 3.81 1.64 16.30
CA ILE A 9 3.36 2.96 15.83
C ILE A 9 4.60 3.81 15.62
N ILE A 10 4.74 4.39 14.44
CA ILE A 10 5.87 5.24 14.05
C ILE A 10 5.34 6.66 13.84
N GLU A 11 5.96 7.63 14.50
CA GLU A 11 5.65 9.03 14.27
C GLU A 11 6.19 9.49 12.92
N THR A 12 5.39 10.25 12.18
CA THR A 12 5.71 10.67 10.81
C THR A 12 5.32 12.12 10.57
N ARG A 13 5.81 12.69 9.48
CA ARG A 13 5.54 14.07 9.07
C ARG A 13 4.52 14.12 7.94
N ILE A 14 3.69 15.16 7.93
CA ILE A 14 2.74 15.39 6.84
C ILE A 14 3.52 15.82 5.60
N TYR A 15 3.17 15.26 4.44
CA TYR A 15 3.73 15.64 3.15
C TYR A 15 2.68 16.33 2.28
N ASP A 16 3.02 17.50 1.77
CA ASP A 16 2.17 18.22 0.82
C ASP A 16 2.17 17.53 -0.56
N GLY A 17 1.03 17.62 -1.25
CA GLY A 17 0.92 17.13 -2.63
C GLY A 17 0.75 15.61 -2.78
N GLN A 18 0.36 14.90 -1.71
CA GLN A 18 -0.05 13.49 -1.75
C GLN A 18 -1.50 13.26 -2.22
N LYS A 19 -2.11 14.23 -2.91
CA LYS A 19 -3.46 14.08 -3.45
C LYS A 19 -3.43 13.18 -4.71
N PRO A 20 -4.08 12.00 -4.69
CA PRO A 20 -4.16 11.15 -5.87
C PRO A 20 -5.02 11.82 -6.95
N GLY A 21 -4.59 11.71 -8.21
CA GLY A 21 -5.40 12.10 -9.37
C GLY A 21 -6.35 10.99 -9.80
N THR A 22 -7.03 11.17 -10.93
CA THR A 22 -7.92 10.15 -11.53
C THR A 22 -7.20 8.84 -11.86
N SER A 23 -5.88 8.88 -12.07
CA SER A 23 -5.02 7.72 -12.35
C SER A 23 -3.98 7.48 -11.25
N GLY A 24 -4.37 7.74 -9.99
CA GLY A 24 -3.52 7.52 -8.82
C GLY A 24 -2.53 8.66 -8.52
N LEU A 25 -1.67 8.44 -7.53
CA LEU A 25 -0.59 9.38 -7.19
C LEU A 25 0.62 9.13 -8.09
N ARG A 26 1.01 10.15 -8.85
CA ARG A 26 2.18 10.09 -9.75
C ARG A 26 3.21 11.12 -9.31
N LYS A 27 4.38 10.66 -8.91
CA LYS A 27 5.54 11.47 -8.54
C LYS A 27 6.83 10.80 -9.04
N ALA A 28 7.93 11.53 -9.03
CA ALA A 28 9.23 10.96 -9.33
C ALA A 28 9.59 9.88 -8.29
N VAL A 29 10.31 8.83 -8.71
CA VAL A 29 10.71 7.74 -7.80
C VAL A 29 11.51 8.26 -6.61
N GLN A 30 12.35 9.28 -6.82
CA GLN A 30 13.11 9.95 -5.76
C GLN A 30 12.21 10.52 -4.64
N VAL A 31 10.98 10.92 -4.96
CA VAL A 31 10.01 11.39 -3.95
C VAL A 31 9.44 10.22 -3.16
N PHE A 32 9.12 9.10 -3.82
CA PHE A 32 8.65 7.89 -3.13
C PHE A 32 9.72 7.25 -2.23
N MET A 33 10.99 7.44 -2.57
CA MET A 33 12.13 6.98 -1.78
C MET A 33 12.41 7.86 -0.55
N GLN A 34 11.77 9.02 -0.41
CA GLN A 34 11.87 9.81 0.81
C GLN A 34 11.35 9.02 2.00
N GLU A 35 11.95 9.30 3.16
CA GLU A 35 11.56 8.69 4.42
C GLU A 35 10.06 8.92 4.68
N HIS A 36 9.34 7.86 5.03
CA HIS A 36 7.91 7.87 5.34
C HIS A 36 6.94 8.41 4.27
N TYR A 37 7.39 8.83 3.10
CA TYR A 37 6.49 9.36 2.07
C TYR A 37 5.51 8.29 1.56
N THR A 38 6.04 7.13 1.20
CA THR A 38 5.24 6.00 0.68
C THR A 38 4.35 5.41 1.78
N GLU A 39 4.90 5.26 2.99
CA GLU A 39 4.21 4.73 4.17
C GLU A 39 2.98 5.57 4.54
N ASN A 40 3.14 6.90 4.56
CA ASN A 40 2.04 7.82 4.87
C ASN A 40 0.92 7.73 3.84
N PHE A 41 1.28 7.63 2.56
CA PHE A 41 0.29 7.50 1.50
C PHE A 41 -0.48 6.18 1.61
N ILE A 42 0.20 5.08 1.91
CA ILE A 42 -0.43 3.77 2.14
C ILE A 42 -1.37 3.84 3.34
N GLN A 43 -0.92 4.42 4.46
CA GLN A 43 -1.73 4.55 5.67
C GLN A 43 -2.98 5.40 5.39
N ALA A 44 -2.86 6.48 4.63
CA ALA A 44 -4.00 7.31 4.24
C ALA A 44 -5.03 6.54 3.39
N ILE A 45 -4.58 5.68 2.46
CA ILE A 45 -5.47 4.83 1.67
C ILE A 45 -6.19 3.81 2.56
N LEU A 46 -5.48 3.14 3.46
CA LEU A 46 -6.08 2.15 4.36
C LEU A 46 -7.06 2.80 5.33
N GLN A 47 -6.74 3.99 5.83
CA GLN A 47 -7.62 4.77 6.69
C GLN A 47 -8.89 5.22 5.95
N ALA A 48 -8.79 5.56 4.66
CA ALA A 48 -9.95 5.90 3.84
C ALA A 48 -10.92 4.71 3.63
N LEU A 49 -10.45 3.46 3.80
CA LEU A 49 -11.32 2.27 3.77
C LEU A 49 -12.13 2.10 5.06
N GLY A 50 -11.64 2.63 6.20
CA GLY A 50 -12.29 2.57 7.50
C GLY A 50 -12.64 1.14 7.93
N ASP A 51 -13.86 0.94 8.42
CA ASP A 51 -14.35 -0.35 8.94
C ASP A 51 -14.32 -1.49 7.91
N LYS A 52 -14.28 -1.16 6.61
CA LYS A 52 -14.22 -2.16 5.53
C LYS A 52 -12.88 -2.86 5.42
N LEU A 53 -11.87 -2.41 6.17
CA LEU A 53 -10.54 -2.98 6.15
C LEU A 53 -10.45 -4.27 6.95
N PHE A 54 -11.13 -4.34 8.09
CA PHE A 54 -11.09 -5.49 8.98
C PHE A 54 -11.72 -6.72 8.30
N GLY A 55 -10.95 -7.81 8.18
CA GLY A 55 -11.42 -9.01 7.49
C GLY A 55 -11.38 -8.94 5.96
N SER A 56 -10.93 -7.83 5.37
CA SER A 56 -10.86 -7.67 3.92
C SER A 56 -9.69 -8.42 3.28
N THR A 57 -9.81 -8.63 1.97
CA THR A 57 -8.72 -9.12 1.13
C THR A 57 -8.23 -8.00 0.23
N LEU A 58 -6.95 -7.63 0.36
CA LEU A 58 -6.33 -6.63 -0.51
C LEU A 58 -5.58 -7.31 -1.65
N VAL A 59 -5.71 -6.75 -2.84
CA VAL A 59 -4.90 -7.14 -4.00
C VAL A 59 -3.85 -6.07 -4.22
N VAL A 60 -2.59 -6.49 -4.18
CA VAL A 60 -1.44 -5.62 -4.36
C VAL A 60 -0.66 -6.15 -5.56
N GLY A 61 -0.29 -5.25 -6.46
CA GLY A 61 0.43 -5.56 -7.70
C GLY A 61 0.89 -4.29 -8.37
N GLY A 62 1.84 -4.42 -9.29
CA GLY A 62 2.40 -3.31 -10.04
C GLY A 62 2.92 -3.76 -11.40
N ASP A 63 3.34 -2.81 -12.21
CA ASP A 63 3.77 -3.01 -13.60
C ASP A 63 5.25 -3.42 -13.74
N GLY A 64 5.93 -3.74 -12.63
CA GLY A 64 7.32 -4.21 -12.61
C GLY A 64 8.38 -3.11 -12.70
N ARG A 65 8.00 -1.83 -12.56
CA ARG A 65 8.95 -0.72 -12.53
C ARG A 65 9.91 -0.78 -11.34
N TYR A 66 11.02 -0.05 -11.47
CA TYR A 66 11.92 0.25 -10.37
C TYR A 66 11.15 0.79 -9.16
N TYR A 67 11.46 0.32 -7.95
CA TYR A 67 10.79 0.60 -6.68
C TYR A 67 9.46 -0.14 -6.39
N VAL A 68 8.88 -0.85 -7.36
CA VAL A 68 7.61 -1.57 -7.13
C VAL A 68 7.77 -2.66 -6.07
N LYS A 69 8.88 -3.39 -6.07
CA LYS A 69 9.11 -4.47 -5.11
C LYS A 69 9.15 -3.94 -3.68
N GLU A 70 9.90 -2.88 -3.45
CA GLU A 70 10.06 -2.21 -2.17
C GLU A 70 8.73 -1.60 -1.70
N ALA A 71 7.98 -0.98 -2.61
CA ALA A 71 6.65 -0.44 -2.29
C ALA A 71 5.66 -1.55 -1.88
N VAL A 72 5.64 -2.68 -2.59
CA VAL A 72 4.76 -3.81 -2.26
C VAL A 72 5.09 -4.39 -0.88
N GLU A 73 6.37 -4.53 -0.54
CA GLU A 73 6.78 -4.98 0.79
C GLU A 73 6.30 -4.04 1.91
N LYS A 74 6.38 -2.72 1.69
CA LYS A 74 5.84 -1.71 2.62
C LYS A 74 4.32 -1.84 2.77
N ILE A 75 3.59 -1.98 1.65
CA ILE A 75 2.13 -2.16 1.66
C ILE A 75 1.75 -3.38 2.50
N ILE A 76 2.44 -4.51 2.31
CA ILE A 76 2.13 -5.75 3.04
C ILE A 76 2.31 -5.57 4.55
N LYS A 77 3.41 -4.94 4.99
CA LYS A 77 3.70 -4.70 6.41
C LYS A 77 2.64 -3.79 7.06
N ILE A 78 2.31 -2.69 6.40
CA ILE A 78 1.34 -1.71 6.92
C ILE A 78 -0.08 -2.31 6.90
N ALA A 79 -0.46 -3.00 5.83
CA ALA A 79 -1.77 -3.67 5.73
C ALA A 79 -1.95 -4.74 6.82
N ALA A 80 -0.91 -5.53 7.10
CA ALA A 80 -0.94 -6.50 8.19
C ALA A 80 -1.11 -5.81 9.55
N ALA A 81 -0.40 -4.71 9.79
CA ALA A 81 -0.53 -3.91 11.02
C ALA A 81 -1.92 -3.27 11.19
N ASN A 82 -2.61 -2.96 10.09
CA ASN A 82 -3.97 -2.38 10.10
C ASN A 82 -5.09 -3.44 10.10
N GLY A 83 -4.78 -4.73 10.30
CA GLY A 83 -5.80 -5.78 10.49
C GLY A 83 -6.39 -6.37 9.20
N VAL A 84 -5.67 -6.27 8.08
CA VAL A 84 -6.06 -6.94 6.82
C VAL A 84 -5.88 -8.45 6.96
N LYS A 85 -6.95 -9.22 6.68
CA LYS A 85 -6.97 -10.68 6.88
C LYS A 85 -6.18 -11.44 5.84
N LYS A 86 -6.18 -10.96 4.58
CA LYS A 86 -5.51 -11.64 3.47
C LYS A 86 -4.97 -10.63 2.46
N ILE A 87 -3.75 -10.86 1.98
CA ILE A 87 -3.13 -10.05 0.95
C ILE A 87 -2.73 -10.97 -0.20
N ASN A 88 -3.29 -10.71 -1.39
CA ASN A 88 -2.97 -11.45 -2.60
C ASN A 88 -1.97 -10.61 -3.41
N ASN A 89 -0.73 -11.09 -3.51
CA ASN A 89 0.26 -10.49 -4.39
C ASN A 89 0.01 -10.97 -5.83
N TRP A 90 -0.56 -10.10 -6.66
CA TRP A 90 -0.85 -10.36 -8.07
C TRP A 90 0.22 -9.73 -8.95
N SER A 91 1.49 -10.12 -8.76
CA SER A 91 2.62 -9.67 -9.58
C SER A 91 2.67 -10.32 -10.97
N LYS A 92 1.65 -11.09 -11.38
CA LYS A 92 1.66 -11.88 -12.62
C LYS A 92 0.68 -11.41 -13.70
N TRP A 93 -0.13 -10.39 -13.43
CA TRP A 93 -1.03 -9.80 -14.43
C TRP A 93 -0.50 -8.44 -14.89
N TYR A 94 0.27 -8.48 -15.96
CA TYR A 94 0.71 -7.31 -16.72
C TYR A 94 -0.49 -6.68 -17.44
N THR A 95 -1.08 -5.61 -16.89
CA THR A 95 -1.84 -4.65 -17.71
C THR A 95 -1.96 -3.27 -17.04
N PHE A 96 -1.29 -2.28 -17.67
CA PHE A 96 -1.64 -0.87 -17.80
C PHE A 96 -2.52 -0.19 -16.71
N ASN A 97 -1.88 0.41 -15.69
CA ASN A 97 -1.94 1.85 -15.34
C ASN A 97 -1.45 2.05 -13.88
N SER A 98 -0.64 3.08 -13.68
CA SER A 98 0.21 3.35 -12.52
C SER A 98 -0.50 3.72 -11.20
N SER A 99 -1.41 2.89 -10.68
CA SER A 99 -2.06 3.12 -9.37
C SER A 99 -2.18 1.80 -8.61
N CYS A 100 -1.22 1.50 -7.74
CA CYS A 100 -1.02 0.16 -7.19
C CYS A 100 -1.65 -0.03 -5.80
N ILE A 101 -2.99 0.07 -5.66
CA ILE A 101 -3.78 -0.64 -4.63
C ILE A 101 -5.16 -0.92 -5.25
N TYR A 102 -5.48 -2.18 -5.50
CA TYR A 102 -6.81 -2.58 -5.95
C TYR A 102 -7.55 -3.28 -4.79
N TYR A 103 -8.61 -2.64 -4.30
CA TYR A 103 -9.53 -3.26 -3.33
C TYR A 103 -10.47 -4.19 -4.09
N ASN A 104 -10.36 -5.51 -3.88
CA ASN A 104 -11.34 -6.45 -4.40
C ASN A 104 -12.35 -6.80 -3.31
N LYS A 105 -13.55 -6.22 -3.41
CA LYS A 105 -14.68 -6.57 -2.55
C LYS A 105 -15.38 -7.82 -3.11
N LYS A 106 -15.09 -8.98 -2.52
CA LYS A 106 -15.97 -10.16 -2.34
C LYS A 106 -15.12 -11.43 -2.28
N ILE A 107 -15.31 -12.26 -1.26
CA ILE A 107 -16.45 -13.20 -1.18
C ILE A 107 -16.90 -13.23 0.28
#